data_AF-A0A7W0GAD5-F1
#
_entry.id   AF-A0A7W0GAD5-F1
#
_cell.length_a   1.000
_cell.length_b   1.000
_cell.length_c   1.000
_cell.angle_alpha   90.00
_cell.angle_beta   90.00
_cell.angle_gamma   90.00
#
_symmetry.space_group_name_H-M   'P 1'
#
loop_
_entity.id
_entity.type
_entity.pdbx_description
1 polymer ?
#
loop_
_entity_poly.entity_id
_entity_poly.type
_entity_poly.pdbx_seq_one_letter_code
_entity_poly.pdbx_strand_id
1 'polypeptide(L)'
;ALLAIDGFDPQFRAAGDDVDVCWRLQEQGATLGFHAAAVVWHRRRSSIRGYWQQQRGYGHAEALLERKWPERYNRRGHLTWAGRLYDRASARSFRPRRIYHGTWGTGPFQPEETLGNSSLAEIVQAPEWYLVLAMLAGVSLLGFLWGVLFWTIPLLTAGAGALLVEAVHGGLRADFGRHGRTGVRRLKLGAVTAFLHLLQPAARLSGRLSHGLSPWRQRRPAGIAFPRRTRLAQWYESWSPPRERVVAIESAARGAGARIQSGGPYSRWDLELSGGPAGSARLLVSVEEHGRGRQLVLCRIWPHVAPAAWRAGALLGLFAAGAGATQHPLTTAVLSGLVVVLAALATRECGIGVAAARAAVLESAEPQRSPHPARPTAFVAAEGTTR
;
A
#
# COMPACT_ATOMS: atom_id res chain seq x y z
N ALA A 1 7.87 -26.29 -17.69
CA ALA A 1 7.56 -25.13 -16.81
C ALA A 1 7.98 -23.81 -17.47
N LEU A 2 9.27 -23.49 -17.60
CA LEU A 2 9.68 -22.20 -18.20
C LEU A 2 9.20 -22.00 -19.65
N LEU A 3 9.22 -23.03 -20.48
CA LEU A 3 8.66 -22.97 -21.84
C LEU A 3 7.15 -22.68 -21.85
N ALA A 4 6.42 -23.06 -20.80
CA ALA A 4 4.97 -22.83 -20.73
C ALA A 4 4.62 -21.36 -20.44
N ILE A 5 5.58 -20.57 -19.95
CA ILE A 5 5.44 -19.13 -19.70
C ILE A 5 6.26 -18.27 -20.69
N ASP A 6 6.75 -18.84 -21.80
CA ASP A 6 7.65 -18.15 -22.75
C ASP A 6 8.97 -17.67 -22.12
N GLY A 7 9.45 -18.35 -21.08
CA GLY A 7 10.73 -18.07 -20.43
C GLY A 7 10.73 -16.79 -19.59
N PHE A 8 11.90 -16.13 -19.50
CA PHE A 8 12.07 -14.89 -18.74
C PHE A 8 11.58 -13.68 -19.54
N ASP A 9 10.91 -12.76 -18.87
CA ASP A 9 10.46 -11.53 -19.50
C ASP A 9 11.65 -10.57 -19.70
N PRO A 10 11.94 -10.14 -20.94
CA PRO A 10 13.12 -9.35 -21.28
C PRO A 10 13.14 -7.95 -20.67
N GLN A 11 12.03 -7.49 -20.05
CA GLN A 11 12.00 -6.22 -19.32
C GLN A 11 12.80 -6.27 -18.01
N PHE A 12 12.95 -7.45 -17.40
CA PHE A 12 13.69 -7.61 -16.14
C PHE A 12 15.16 -7.95 -16.43
N ARG A 13 16.00 -6.93 -16.55
CA ARG A 13 17.44 -7.11 -16.85
C ARG A 13 18.38 -7.03 -15.65
N ALA A 14 17.88 -6.56 -14.50
CA ALA A 14 18.69 -6.29 -13.32
C ALA A 14 18.30 -7.14 -12.10
N ALA A 15 16.99 -7.25 -11.83
CA ALA A 15 16.39 -8.05 -10.77
C ALA A 15 14.87 -8.15 -11.00
N GLY A 16 14.19 -9.00 -10.21
CA GLY A 16 12.73 -9.16 -10.22
C GLY A 16 12.22 -10.14 -11.28
N ASP A 17 13.10 -10.63 -12.13
CA ASP A 17 12.87 -11.70 -13.11
C ASP A 17 12.46 -13.02 -12.43
N ASP A 18 13.07 -13.33 -11.29
CA ASP A 18 12.74 -14.47 -10.44
C ASP A 18 11.31 -14.37 -9.87
N VAL A 19 10.95 -13.21 -9.33
CA VAL A 19 9.62 -12.94 -8.78
C VAL A 19 8.56 -13.02 -9.88
N ASP A 20 8.83 -12.40 -11.04
CA ASP A 20 7.94 -12.44 -12.19
C ASP A 20 7.67 -13.86 -12.70
N VAL A 21 8.73 -14.66 -12.86
CA VAL A 21 8.61 -16.07 -13.26
C VAL A 21 7.79 -16.86 -12.24
N CYS A 22 8.04 -16.66 -10.95
CA CYS A 22 7.29 -17.32 -9.88
C CYS A 22 5.80 -17.00 -9.97
N TRP A 23 5.43 -15.73 -10.18
CA TRP A 23 4.03 -15.33 -10.28
C TRP A 23 3.36 -15.86 -11.55
N ARG A 24 4.04 -15.84 -12.71
CA ARG A 24 3.47 -16.42 -13.95
C ARG A 24 3.23 -17.91 -13.84
N LEU A 25 4.15 -18.66 -13.21
CA LEU A 25 3.95 -20.08 -12.96
C LEU A 25 2.76 -20.33 -12.01
N GLN A 26 2.61 -19.50 -10.98
CA GLN A 26 1.46 -19.58 -10.06
C GLN A 26 0.13 -19.27 -10.76
N GLU A 27 0.09 -18.31 -11.69
CA GLU A 27 -1.12 -18.04 -12.48
C GLU A 27 -1.52 -19.22 -13.37
N GLN A 28 -0.55 -20.02 -13.83
CA GLN A 28 -0.81 -21.26 -14.56
C GLN A 28 -1.17 -22.45 -13.66
N GLY A 29 -1.42 -22.20 -12.36
CA GLY A 29 -1.78 -23.23 -11.39
C GLY A 29 -0.61 -24.06 -10.86
N ALA A 30 0.63 -23.70 -11.20
CA ALA A 30 1.80 -24.37 -10.62
C ALA A 30 2.01 -23.95 -9.16
N THR A 31 2.56 -24.86 -8.36
CA THR A 31 2.93 -24.60 -6.97
C THR A 31 4.43 -24.46 -6.83
N LEU A 32 4.87 -23.61 -5.89
CA LEU A 32 6.27 -23.40 -5.56
C LEU A 32 6.56 -24.14 -4.24
N GLY A 33 7.49 -25.08 -4.28
CA GLY A 33 7.92 -25.86 -3.11
C GLY A 33 9.31 -25.43 -2.63
N PHE A 34 9.50 -25.41 -1.31
CA PHE A 34 10.83 -25.29 -0.72
C PHE A 34 11.49 -26.67 -0.61
N HIS A 35 12.74 -26.79 -1.03
CA HIS A 35 13.53 -28.01 -0.89
C HIS A 35 14.78 -27.74 -0.05
N ALA A 36 14.92 -28.41 1.11
CA ALA A 36 15.99 -28.13 2.07
C ALA A 36 17.40 -28.36 1.51
N ALA A 37 17.55 -29.26 0.53
CA ALA A 37 18.84 -29.50 -0.14
C ALA A 37 19.13 -28.56 -1.32
N ALA A 38 18.23 -27.62 -1.63
CA ALA A 38 18.49 -26.65 -2.69
C ALA A 38 19.65 -25.73 -2.29
N VAL A 39 20.66 -25.64 -3.15
CA VAL A 39 21.88 -24.86 -2.92
C VAL A 39 21.98 -23.72 -3.94
N VAL A 40 22.43 -22.55 -3.46
CA VAL A 40 22.61 -21.35 -4.29
C VAL A 40 24.03 -20.82 -4.08
N TRP A 41 24.78 -20.66 -5.17
CA TRP A 41 26.06 -19.97 -5.15
C TRP A 41 25.83 -18.48 -5.37
N HIS A 42 26.11 -17.68 -4.34
CA HIS A 42 25.94 -16.23 -4.41
C HIS A 42 27.29 -15.51 -4.47
N ARG A 43 27.52 -14.76 -5.55
CA ARG A 43 28.65 -13.84 -5.65
C ARG A 43 28.28 -12.47 -5.09
N ARG A 44 28.85 -12.12 -3.93
CA ARG A 44 28.66 -10.81 -3.30
C ARG A 44 29.34 -9.69 -4.08
N ARG A 45 28.83 -8.46 -3.97
CA ARG A 45 29.47 -7.26 -4.54
C ARG A 45 30.71 -6.89 -3.73
N SER A 46 31.79 -6.56 -4.41
CA SER A 46 33.09 -6.24 -3.80
C SER A 46 33.27 -4.75 -3.47
N SER A 47 32.31 -3.89 -3.80
CA SER A 47 32.41 -2.44 -3.60
C SER A 47 31.10 -1.81 -3.11
N ILE A 48 31.22 -0.69 -2.40
CA ILE A 48 30.08 0.12 -1.93
C ILE A 48 29.26 0.63 -3.12
N ARG A 49 29.92 1.07 -4.20
CA ARG A 49 29.25 1.49 -5.43
C ARG A 49 28.46 0.34 -6.07
N GLY A 50 29.04 -0.86 -6.11
CA GLY A 50 28.36 -2.06 -6.61
C GLY A 50 27.14 -2.43 -5.75
N TYR A 51 27.25 -2.31 -4.43
CA TYR A 51 26.14 -2.51 -3.51
C TYR A 51 25.02 -1.47 -3.71
N TRP A 52 25.36 -0.18 -3.83
CA TRP A 52 24.41 0.89 -4.12
C TRP A 52 23.65 0.63 -5.43
N GLN A 53 24.37 0.29 -6.51
CA GLN A 53 23.76 -0.03 -7.80
C GLN A 53 22.84 -1.24 -7.72
N GLN A 54 23.22 -2.27 -6.96
CA GLN A 54 22.38 -3.44 -6.73
C GLN A 54 21.09 -3.08 -5.99
N GLN A 55 21.17 -2.35 -4.88
CA GLN A 55 19.99 -1.94 -4.10
C GLN A 55 19.07 -1.00 -4.88
N ARG A 56 19.66 -0.07 -5.66
CA ARG A 56 18.91 0.77 -6.60
C ARG A 56 18.26 -0.08 -7.71
N GLY A 57 18.94 -1.12 -8.19
CA GLY A 57 18.41 -2.10 -9.13
C GLY A 57 17.21 -2.88 -8.57
N TYR A 58 17.24 -3.25 -7.28
CA TYR A 58 16.07 -3.84 -6.61
C TYR A 58 14.91 -2.86 -6.53
N GLY A 59 15.14 -1.60 -6.18
CA GLY A 59 14.08 -0.59 -6.18
C GLY A 59 13.49 -0.34 -7.58
N HIS A 60 14.32 -0.42 -8.62
CA HIS A 60 13.88 -0.37 -10.02
C HIS A 60 13.01 -1.59 -10.38
N ALA A 61 13.46 -2.79 -10.03
CA ALA A 61 12.72 -4.02 -10.24
C ALA A 61 11.36 -4.01 -9.54
N GLU A 62 11.28 -3.51 -8.31
CA GLU A 62 9.99 -3.32 -7.61
C GLU A 62 9.04 -2.42 -8.38
N ALA A 63 9.54 -1.36 -9.01
CA ALA A 63 8.72 -0.46 -9.81
C ALA A 63 8.23 -1.13 -11.11
N LEU A 64 9.05 -1.96 -11.74
CA LEU A 64 8.65 -2.75 -12.91
C LEU A 64 7.61 -3.82 -12.54
N LEU A 65 7.86 -4.54 -11.44
CA LEU A 65 6.94 -5.53 -10.91
C LEU A 65 5.59 -4.92 -10.54
N GLU A 66 5.55 -3.73 -9.91
CA GLU A 66 4.27 -3.07 -9.61
C GLU A 66 3.53 -2.60 -10.87
N ARG A 67 4.26 -2.27 -11.95
CA ARG A 67 3.63 -1.91 -13.22
C ARG A 67 2.96 -3.12 -13.87
N LYS A 68 3.65 -4.26 -13.87
CA LYS A 68 3.20 -5.51 -14.48
C LYS A 68 2.14 -6.23 -13.62
N TRP A 69 2.33 -6.24 -12.30
CA TRP A 69 1.53 -6.97 -11.30
C TRP A 69 0.95 -6.04 -10.22
N PRO A 70 0.14 -5.02 -10.58
CA PRO A 70 -0.34 -4.01 -9.65
C PRO A 70 -1.15 -4.60 -8.48
N GLU A 71 -1.84 -5.73 -8.70
CA GLU A 71 -2.66 -6.44 -7.70
C GLU A 71 -1.84 -7.12 -6.60
N ARG A 72 -0.54 -7.37 -6.82
CA ARG A 72 0.38 -7.89 -5.79
C ARG A 72 0.88 -6.78 -4.85
N TYR A 73 0.57 -5.51 -5.14
CA TYR A 73 1.05 -4.36 -4.39
C TYR A 73 -0.10 -3.60 -3.72
N ASN A 74 0.14 -3.14 -2.49
CA ASN A 74 -0.77 -2.23 -1.83
C ASN A 74 -0.66 -0.81 -2.39
N ARG A 75 -1.57 0.04 -1.93
CA ARG A 75 -1.63 1.47 -2.24
C ARG A 75 -0.30 2.22 -2.02
N ARG A 76 0.48 1.84 -0.99
CA ARG A 76 1.79 2.45 -0.68
C ARG A 76 2.93 1.92 -1.57
N GLY A 77 2.66 0.91 -2.40
CA GLY A 77 3.65 0.30 -3.28
C GLY A 77 4.53 -0.75 -2.58
N HIS A 78 4.02 -1.39 -1.52
CA HIS A 78 4.62 -2.59 -0.94
C HIS A 78 3.88 -3.84 -1.38
N LEU A 79 4.60 -4.95 -1.48
CA LEU A 79 4.02 -6.26 -1.75
C LEU A 79 3.01 -6.65 -0.65
N THR A 80 1.81 -7.06 -1.05
CA THR A 80 0.85 -7.70 -0.16
C THR A 80 1.16 -9.19 -0.13
N TRP A 81 1.88 -9.61 0.91
CA TRP A 81 2.26 -11.00 1.09
C TRP A 81 1.47 -11.64 2.23
N ALA A 82 0.94 -12.84 1.98
CA ALA A 82 0.07 -13.57 2.90
C ALA A 82 0.78 -14.72 3.65
N GLY A 83 2.10 -14.88 3.49
CA GLY A 83 2.86 -15.95 4.15
C GLY A 83 3.42 -15.55 5.52
N ARG A 84 4.22 -16.44 6.11
CA ARG A 84 5.03 -16.17 7.32
C ARG A 84 6.50 -16.22 6.98
N LEU A 85 7.24 -15.12 7.17
CA LEU A 85 8.69 -15.14 6.98
C LEU A 85 9.25 -15.97 8.13
N TYR A 86 10.09 -16.96 7.82
CA TYR A 86 10.76 -17.76 8.82
C TYR A 86 11.88 -16.94 9.50
N ASP A 87 11.51 -15.84 10.15
CA ASP A 87 12.39 -15.10 11.04
C ASP A 87 11.92 -15.29 12.48
N ARG A 88 12.86 -15.66 13.35
CA ARG A 88 12.64 -15.94 14.78
C ARG A 88 12.38 -14.66 15.60
N ALA A 89 12.55 -13.47 15.01
CA ALA A 89 12.64 -12.21 15.76
C ALA A 89 11.32 -11.40 15.92
N SER A 90 10.25 -11.69 15.18
CA SER A 90 9.06 -10.79 15.09
C SER A 90 7.92 -11.07 16.10
N ALA A 91 8.17 -11.90 17.11
CA ALA A 91 7.13 -12.33 18.05
C ALA A 91 7.17 -11.55 19.37
N ARG A 92 6.58 -10.35 19.43
CA ARG A 92 5.82 -9.81 20.60
C ARG A 92 5.53 -8.32 20.44
N SER A 93 4.28 -7.97 20.15
CA SER A 93 3.71 -6.66 20.50
C SER A 93 2.18 -6.72 20.49
N PHE A 94 1.58 -5.83 21.28
CA PHE A 94 0.16 -5.69 21.60
C PHE A 94 -0.77 -5.97 20.41
N ARG A 95 -1.76 -6.85 20.61
CA ARG A 95 -2.59 -7.42 19.54
C ARG A 95 -4.03 -6.92 19.64
N PRO A 96 -4.55 -6.18 18.66
CA PRO A 96 -5.99 -5.92 18.61
C PRO A 96 -6.72 -7.22 18.28
N ARG A 97 -7.69 -7.63 19.11
CA ARG A 97 -8.61 -8.72 18.76
C ARG A 97 -9.38 -8.32 17.51
N ARG A 98 -9.33 -9.17 16.47
CA ARG A 98 -10.08 -9.00 15.22
C ARG A 98 -10.81 -10.30 14.94
N ILE A 99 -12.05 -10.18 14.48
CA ILE A 99 -12.87 -11.33 14.09
C ILE A 99 -12.47 -11.70 12.66
N TYR A 100 -12.15 -12.98 12.45
CA TYR A 100 -11.92 -13.53 11.13
C TYR A 100 -13.27 -13.76 10.43
N HIS A 101 -13.39 -13.25 9.20
CA HIS A 101 -14.57 -13.44 8.36
C HIS A 101 -14.23 -14.18 7.05
N GLY A 102 -12.95 -14.47 6.79
CA GLY A 102 -12.47 -14.91 5.47
C GLY A 102 -12.52 -13.78 4.44
N THR A 103 -11.75 -13.92 3.36
CA THR A 103 -11.79 -12.94 2.25
C THR A 103 -13.20 -12.91 1.67
N TRP A 104 -13.78 -11.71 1.56
CA TRP A 104 -15.16 -11.51 1.09
C TRP A 104 -16.23 -12.28 1.90
N GLY A 105 -15.99 -12.48 3.21
CA GLY A 105 -16.96 -13.16 4.07
C GLY A 105 -17.08 -14.67 3.86
N THR A 106 -16.12 -15.28 3.14
CA THR A 106 -16.15 -16.72 2.81
C THR A 106 -15.62 -17.64 3.90
N GLY A 107 -15.26 -17.10 5.08
CA GLY A 107 -14.70 -17.87 6.19
C GLY A 107 -15.77 -18.78 6.82
N PRO A 108 -15.65 -20.11 6.72
CA PRO A 108 -16.68 -21.03 7.24
C PRO A 108 -16.68 -21.09 8.78
N PHE A 109 -15.56 -20.77 9.42
CA PHE A 109 -15.38 -20.67 10.86
C PHE A 109 -14.55 -19.43 11.20
N GLN A 110 -14.64 -18.96 12.46
CA GLN A 110 -13.92 -17.79 12.96
C GLN A 110 -12.76 -18.24 13.88
N PRO A 111 -11.62 -18.71 13.33
CA PRO A 111 -10.48 -19.08 14.15
C PRO A 111 -9.90 -17.84 14.83
N GLU A 112 -9.46 -18.01 16.07
CA GLU A 112 -8.66 -17.01 16.76
C GLU A 112 -7.21 -17.07 16.22
N GLU A 113 -6.99 -16.51 15.04
CA GLU A 113 -5.65 -16.45 14.47
C GLU A 113 -4.83 -15.31 15.08
N THR A 114 -3.59 -15.63 15.43
CA THR A 114 -2.63 -14.67 15.98
C THR A 114 -1.81 -14.05 14.85
N LEU A 115 -2.16 -12.82 14.47
CA LEU A 115 -1.42 -12.03 13.49
C LEU A 115 -0.06 -11.59 14.04
N GLY A 116 0.96 -11.62 13.18
CA GLY A 116 2.26 -10.98 13.43
C GLY A 116 2.16 -9.48 13.17
N ASN A 117 2.55 -8.66 14.14
CA ASN A 117 2.73 -7.22 13.92
C ASN A 117 4.09 -6.98 13.30
N SER A 118 4.18 -6.00 12.40
CA SER A 118 5.45 -5.47 11.92
C SER A 118 6.23 -4.90 13.10
N SER A 119 7.48 -5.34 13.29
CA SER A 119 8.37 -4.77 14.31
C SER A 119 8.68 -3.30 14.00
N LEU A 120 9.03 -2.50 15.02
CA LEU A 120 9.50 -1.12 14.80
C LEU A 120 10.75 -1.08 13.90
N ALA A 121 11.59 -2.12 13.96
CA ALA A 121 12.76 -2.29 13.11
C ALA A 121 12.39 -2.38 11.62
N GLU A 122 11.33 -3.12 11.26
CA GLU A 122 10.83 -3.19 9.87
C GLU A 122 10.34 -1.84 9.36
N ILE A 123 9.72 -1.02 10.23
CA ILE A 123 9.25 0.32 9.86
C ILE A 123 10.43 1.26 9.62
N VAL A 124 11.45 1.21 10.48
CA VAL A 124 12.65 2.06 10.38
C VAL A 124 13.48 1.70 9.15
N GLN A 125 13.54 0.42 8.78
CA GLN A 125 14.26 -0.04 7.58
C GLN A 125 13.46 0.12 6.28
N ALA A 126 12.20 0.54 6.34
CA ALA A 126 11.41 0.82 5.16
C ALA A 126 12.05 1.97 4.36
N PRO A 127 12.17 1.87 3.02
CA PRO A 127 12.73 2.95 2.19
C PRO A 127 12.04 4.31 2.43
N GLU A 128 10.74 4.30 2.71
CA GLU A 128 9.90 5.47 2.97
C GLU A 128 10.26 6.22 4.26
N TRP A 129 11.00 5.60 5.19
CA TRP A 129 11.40 6.26 6.44
C TRP A 129 12.22 7.54 6.18
N TYR A 130 13.03 7.56 5.13
CA TYR A 130 13.77 8.76 4.70
C TYR A 130 12.83 9.91 4.30
N LEU A 131 11.67 9.61 3.71
CA LEU A 131 10.68 10.61 3.35
C LEU A 131 10.01 11.19 4.60
N VAL A 132 9.78 10.36 5.63
CA VAL A 132 9.29 10.80 6.93
C VAL A 132 10.29 11.73 7.61
N LEU A 133 11.57 11.37 7.62
CA LEU A 133 12.63 12.22 8.18
C LEU A 133 12.78 13.53 7.39
N ALA A 134 12.72 13.49 6.06
CA ALA A 134 12.75 14.69 5.23
C ALA A 134 11.55 15.62 5.51
N MET A 135 10.35 15.05 5.71
CA MET A 135 9.17 15.81 6.09
C MET A 135 9.32 16.45 7.48
N LEU A 136 9.81 15.70 8.47
CA LEU A 136 10.10 16.23 9.81
C LEU A 136 11.13 17.36 9.76
N ALA A 137 12.21 17.19 8.99
CA ALA A 137 13.20 18.24 8.78
C ALA A 137 12.59 19.49 8.14
N GLY A 138 11.72 19.33 7.14
CA GLY A 138 10.97 20.44 6.54
C GLY A 138 10.10 21.19 7.54
N VAL A 139 9.39 20.48 8.43
CA VAL A 139 8.60 21.11 9.50
C VAL A 139 9.51 21.80 10.54
N SER A 140 10.65 21.20 10.88
CA SER A 140 11.62 21.85 11.77
C SER A 140 12.17 23.15 11.19
N LEU A 141 12.37 23.23 9.87
CA LEU A 141 12.77 24.48 9.20
C LEU A 141 11.68 25.57 9.28
N LEU A 142 10.39 25.22 9.32
CA LEU A 142 9.33 26.19 9.61
C LEU A 142 9.42 26.76 11.04
N GLY A 143 10.23 26.15 11.92
CA GLY A 143 10.60 26.67 13.23
C GLY A 143 11.21 28.08 13.19
N PHE A 144 11.87 28.46 12.09
CA PHE A 144 12.36 29.83 11.91
C PHE A 144 11.24 30.87 11.81
N LEU A 145 10.03 30.47 11.39
CA LEU A 145 8.85 31.33 11.33
C LEU A 145 8.08 31.32 12.66
N TRP A 146 8.11 30.20 13.37
CA TRP A 146 7.47 30.03 14.67
C TRP A 146 8.19 28.99 15.54
N GLY A 147 8.83 29.45 16.61
CA GLY A 147 9.77 28.64 17.41
C GLY A 147 9.18 27.34 17.98
N VAL A 148 7.85 27.25 18.15
CA VAL A 148 7.18 26.03 18.60
C VAL A 148 7.41 24.85 17.63
N LEU A 149 7.57 25.10 16.33
CA LEU A 149 7.79 24.01 15.36
C LEU A 149 9.16 23.34 15.53
N PHE A 150 10.11 23.94 16.25
CA PHE A 150 11.36 23.27 16.63
C PHE A 150 11.16 22.08 17.59
N TRP A 151 9.99 21.94 18.22
CA TRP A 151 9.63 20.71 18.96
C TRP A 151 9.56 19.46 18.09
N THR A 152 9.62 19.60 16.77
CA THR A 152 9.79 18.46 15.85
C THR A 152 11.23 17.94 15.79
N ILE A 153 12.23 18.71 16.24
CA ILE A 153 13.65 18.31 16.25
C ILE A 153 13.87 17.06 17.11
N PRO A 154 13.38 16.96 18.37
CA PRO A 154 13.48 15.73 19.16
C PRO A 154 12.92 14.49 18.45
N LEU A 155 11.84 14.64 17.67
CA LEU A 155 11.26 13.53 16.92
C LEU A 155 12.12 13.16 15.70
N LEU A 156 12.66 14.16 15.00
CA LEU A 156 13.61 13.96 13.92
C LEU A 156 14.89 13.28 14.41
N THR A 157 15.44 13.71 15.54
CA THR A 157 16.65 13.13 16.14
C THR A 157 16.39 11.72 16.66
N ALA A 158 15.25 11.46 17.28
CA ALA A 158 14.85 10.11 17.67
C ALA A 158 14.69 9.18 16.45
N GLY A 159 14.04 9.65 15.38
CA GLY A 159 13.85 8.87 14.16
C GLY A 159 15.13 8.60 13.38
N ALA A 160 16.04 9.58 13.33
CA ALA A 160 17.39 9.40 12.78
C ALA A 160 18.25 8.50 13.68
N GLY A 161 18.11 8.64 15.01
CA GLY A 161 18.74 7.79 16.01
C GLY A 161 18.33 6.33 15.85
N ALA A 162 17.05 6.04 15.61
CA ALA A 162 16.57 4.69 15.35
C ALA A 162 17.25 4.05 14.12
N LEU A 163 17.44 4.81 13.02
CA LEU A 163 18.21 4.33 11.85
C LEU A 163 19.65 4.00 12.24
N LEU A 164 20.30 4.87 13.01
CA LEU A 164 21.67 4.68 13.46
C LEU A 164 21.81 3.47 14.37
N VAL A 165 20.87 3.28 15.30
CA VAL A 165 20.84 2.13 16.21
C VAL A 165 20.70 0.83 15.41
N GLU A 166 19.74 0.74 14.49
CA GLU A 166 19.56 -0.44 13.64
C GLU A 166 20.80 -0.72 12.77
N ALA A 167 21.41 0.32 12.22
CA ALA A 167 22.63 0.20 11.42
C ALA A 167 23.82 -0.31 12.25
N VAL A 168 24.07 0.31 13.41
CA VAL A 168 25.13 -0.09 14.34
C VAL A 168 24.90 -1.52 14.81
N HIS A 169 23.67 -1.86 15.17
CA HIS A 169 23.28 -3.20 15.60
C HIS A 169 23.52 -4.25 14.53
N GLY A 170 23.16 -3.97 13.27
CA GLY A 170 23.48 -4.81 12.12
C GLY A 170 24.99 -4.98 11.91
N GLY A 171 25.79 -3.94 12.17
CA GLY A 171 27.25 -3.99 12.14
C GLY A 171 27.87 -4.80 13.28
N LEU A 172 27.34 -4.69 14.50
CA LEU A 172 27.83 -5.37 15.70
C LEU A 172 27.48 -6.87 15.70
N ARG A 173 26.29 -7.22 15.20
CA ARG A 173 25.82 -8.62 15.10
C ARG A 173 26.33 -9.37 13.88
N ALA A 174 26.97 -8.68 12.94
CA ALA A 174 27.52 -9.33 11.76
C ALA A 174 28.65 -10.30 12.13
N ASP A 175 28.54 -11.53 11.65
CA ASP A 175 29.61 -12.51 11.74
C ASP A 175 30.60 -12.32 10.58
N PHE A 176 31.84 -12.01 10.94
CA PHE A 176 32.95 -11.81 9.99
C PHE A 176 33.85 -13.05 9.87
N GLY A 177 33.53 -14.12 10.59
CA GLY A 177 34.30 -15.36 10.63
C GLY A 177 35.80 -15.11 10.79
N ARG A 178 36.61 -15.76 9.94
CA ARG A 178 38.08 -15.66 9.96
C ARG A 178 38.63 -14.27 9.62
N HIS A 179 37.83 -13.36 9.06
CA HIS A 179 38.28 -12.03 8.64
C HIS A 179 38.24 -10.99 9.77
N GLY A 180 37.52 -11.29 10.86
CA GLY A 180 37.37 -10.40 12.03
C GLY A 180 38.34 -10.66 13.19
N ARG A 181 39.47 -11.36 12.96
CA ARG A 181 40.36 -11.86 14.04
C ARG A 181 41.05 -10.76 14.87
N THR A 182 41.24 -9.56 14.32
CA THR A 182 41.82 -8.41 15.05
C THR A 182 40.77 -7.37 15.36
N GLY A 183 40.86 -6.73 16.54
CA GLY A 183 39.87 -5.75 17.01
C GLY A 183 39.66 -4.59 16.03
N VAL A 184 40.74 -4.04 15.47
CA VAL A 184 40.69 -2.95 14.48
C VAL A 184 40.00 -3.38 13.19
N ARG A 185 40.30 -4.59 12.67
CA ARG A 185 39.65 -5.10 11.46
C ARG A 185 38.17 -5.38 11.70
N ARG A 186 37.82 -5.93 12.87
CA ARG A 186 36.42 -6.15 13.25
C ARG A 186 35.65 -4.83 13.35
N LEU A 187 36.24 -3.80 13.95
CA LEU A 187 35.63 -2.46 14.02
C LEU A 187 35.42 -1.88 12.62
N LYS A 188 36.43 -1.96 11.74
CA LYS A 188 36.31 -1.48 10.36
C LYS A 188 35.21 -2.21 9.59
N LEU A 189 35.15 -3.54 9.69
CA LEU A 189 34.12 -4.35 9.04
C LEU A 189 32.73 -4.03 9.62
N GLY A 190 32.60 -3.88 10.94
CA GLY A 190 31.37 -3.46 11.60
C GLY A 190 30.88 -2.09 11.15
N ALA A 191 31.78 -1.11 11.07
CA ALA A 191 31.48 0.25 10.61
C ALA A 191 31.03 0.26 9.13
N VAL A 192 31.70 -0.51 8.27
CA VAL A 192 31.26 -0.67 6.87
C VAL A 192 29.89 -1.32 6.81
N THR A 193 29.65 -2.41 7.54
CA THR A 193 28.35 -3.08 7.57
C THR A 193 27.25 -2.14 8.07
N ALA A 194 27.50 -1.35 9.12
CA ALA A 194 26.56 -0.35 9.60
C ALA A 194 26.26 0.71 8.53
N PHE A 195 27.30 1.23 7.86
CA PHE A 195 27.12 2.16 6.75
C PHE A 195 26.27 1.55 5.61
N LEU A 196 26.46 0.27 5.28
CA LEU A 196 25.66 -0.43 4.27
C LEU A 196 24.18 -0.59 4.67
N HIS A 197 23.88 -0.73 5.97
CA HIS A 197 22.49 -0.77 6.47
C HIS A 197 21.80 0.60 6.33
N LEU A 198 22.52 1.71 6.49
CA LEU A 198 21.99 3.05 6.18
C LEU A 198 21.84 3.24 4.66
N LEU A 199 22.81 2.74 3.89
CA LEU A 199 22.85 2.95 2.45
C LEU A 199 21.75 2.18 1.70
N GLN A 200 21.38 0.99 2.18
CA GLN A 200 20.40 0.10 1.58
C GLN A 200 19.02 0.75 1.32
N PRO A 201 18.28 1.23 2.33
CA PRO A 201 16.97 1.83 2.14
C PRO A 201 17.02 3.10 1.28
N ALA A 202 18.07 3.91 1.41
CA ALA A 202 18.26 5.09 0.57
C ALA A 202 18.45 4.73 -0.92
N ALA A 203 19.30 3.75 -1.21
CA ALA A 203 19.52 3.25 -2.57
C ALA A 203 18.24 2.67 -3.18
N ARG A 204 17.52 1.85 -2.39
CA ARG A 204 16.26 1.24 -2.80
C ARG A 204 15.18 2.30 -3.05
N LEU A 205 15.04 3.29 -2.16
CA LEU A 205 14.13 4.43 -2.35
C LEU A 205 14.45 5.18 -3.64
N SER A 206 15.72 5.49 -3.89
CA SER A 206 16.16 6.13 -5.13
C SER A 206 15.73 5.32 -6.35
N GLY A 207 15.95 4.00 -6.35
CA GLY A 207 15.52 3.10 -7.43
C GLY A 207 14.01 3.13 -7.68
N ARG A 208 13.21 3.10 -6.61
CA ARG A 208 11.74 3.14 -6.65
C ARG A 208 11.24 4.47 -7.20
N LEU A 209 11.74 5.59 -6.67
CA LEU A 209 11.33 6.94 -7.06
C LEU A 209 11.70 7.25 -8.53
N SER A 210 12.91 6.90 -8.97
CA SER A 210 13.34 7.14 -10.36
C SER A 210 12.48 6.42 -11.39
N HIS A 211 11.75 5.38 -11.01
CA HIS A 211 10.90 4.59 -11.91
C HIS A 211 9.40 4.69 -11.58
N GLY A 212 9.00 5.70 -10.80
CA GLY A 212 7.61 6.06 -10.57
C GLY A 212 6.88 5.24 -9.50
N LEU A 213 7.59 4.39 -8.75
CA LEU A 213 7.05 3.73 -7.55
C LEU A 213 7.17 4.65 -6.34
N SER A 214 6.47 5.79 -6.38
CA SER A 214 6.38 6.70 -5.24
C SER A 214 5.14 6.40 -4.38
N PRO A 215 5.17 6.73 -3.07
CA PRO A 215 4.00 6.60 -2.21
C PRO A 215 2.79 7.43 -2.68
N TRP A 216 3.05 8.55 -3.37
CA TRP A 216 2.04 9.47 -3.92
C TRP A 216 1.69 9.23 -5.40
N ARG A 217 2.12 8.10 -5.98
CA ARG A 217 1.89 7.81 -7.40
C ARG A 217 0.40 7.63 -7.70
N GLN A 218 -0.09 8.25 -8.77
CA GLN A 218 -1.45 8.08 -9.27
C GLN A 218 -1.41 7.45 -10.68
N ARG A 219 -2.27 6.47 -10.97
CA ARG A 219 -2.57 6.07 -12.36
C ARG A 219 -3.58 7.06 -12.95
N ARG A 220 -3.64 7.17 -14.28
CA ARG A 220 -4.61 8.05 -14.96
C ARG A 220 -6.02 7.69 -14.47
N PRO A 221 -6.77 8.64 -13.88
CA PRO A 221 -8.09 8.34 -13.37
C PRO A 221 -9.06 8.08 -14.51
N ALA A 222 -9.89 7.05 -14.38
CA ALA A 222 -10.99 6.78 -15.31
C ALA A 222 -12.08 7.88 -15.27
N GLY A 223 -12.13 8.64 -14.17
CA GLY A 223 -13.03 9.78 -13.99
C GLY A 223 -12.90 10.37 -12.59
N ILE A 224 -13.63 11.45 -12.33
CA ILE A 224 -13.75 12.08 -11.02
C ILE A 224 -15.24 12.16 -10.68
N ALA A 225 -15.61 11.69 -9.49
CA ALA A 225 -16.95 11.82 -8.94
C ALA A 225 -16.90 12.60 -7.63
N PHE A 226 -18.02 13.17 -7.21
CA PHE A 226 -18.11 13.76 -5.88
C PHE A 226 -17.97 12.66 -4.81
N PRO A 227 -17.09 12.82 -3.79
CA PRO A 227 -16.80 11.77 -2.81
C PRO A 227 -17.93 11.66 -1.77
N ARG A 228 -19.08 11.11 -2.20
CA ARG A 228 -20.22 10.82 -1.34
C ARG A 228 -20.47 9.31 -1.23
N ARG A 229 -21.04 8.91 -0.11
CA ARG A 229 -21.57 7.56 0.06
C ARG A 229 -22.66 7.34 -0.98
N THR A 230 -22.50 6.28 -1.77
CA THR A 230 -23.42 5.92 -2.85
C THR A 230 -23.87 4.47 -2.66
N ARG A 231 -25.14 4.20 -2.94
CA ARG A 231 -25.68 2.84 -3.00
C ARG A 231 -26.09 2.58 -4.44
N LEU A 232 -25.73 1.42 -4.97
CA LEU A 232 -26.12 0.95 -6.29
C LEU A 232 -26.82 -0.39 -6.13
N ALA A 233 -27.81 -0.65 -6.97
CA ALA A 233 -28.52 -1.91 -7.03
C ALA A 233 -28.52 -2.39 -8.48
N GLN A 234 -28.21 -3.66 -8.69
CA GLN A 234 -28.17 -4.25 -10.02
C GLN A 234 -28.93 -5.56 -10.03
N TRP A 235 -29.82 -5.70 -11.01
CA TRP A 235 -30.58 -6.92 -11.23
C TRP A 235 -29.85 -7.81 -12.22
N TYR A 236 -29.76 -9.09 -11.91
CA TYR A 236 -29.22 -10.12 -12.79
C TYR A 236 -30.26 -11.21 -13.00
N GLU A 237 -30.40 -11.66 -14.24
CA GLU A 237 -31.31 -12.77 -14.60
C GLU A 237 -30.63 -14.14 -14.53
N SER A 238 -29.30 -14.16 -14.63
CA SER A 238 -28.47 -15.35 -14.47
C SER A 238 -28.02 -15.49 -13.02
N TRP A 239 -27.96 -16.72 -12.53
CA TRP A 239 -27.39 -16.99 -11.21
C TRP A 239 -25.86 -17.09 -11.30
N SER A 240 -25.16 -16.47 -10.37
CA SER A 240 -23.72 -16.68 -10.18
C SER A 240 -23.38 -16.61 -8.69
N PRO A 241 -22.45 -17.44 -8.19
CA PRO A 241 -22.01 -17.38 -6.80
C PRO A 241 -21.66 -15.94 -6.37
N PRO A 242 -22.00 -15.51 -5.13
CA PRO A 242 -21.69 -14.16 -4.66
C PRO A 242 -20.22 -13.77 -4.81
N ARG A 243 -19.30 -14.73 -4.65
CA ARG A 243 -17.87 -14.54 -4.89
C ARG A 243 -17.55 -14.16 -6.33
N GLU A 244 -18.20 -14.80 -7.30
CA GLU A 244 -17.99 -14.51 -8.72
C GLU A 244 -18.50 -13.11 -9.08
N ARG A 245 -19.56 -12.62 -8.42
CA ARG A 245 -20.00 -11.22 -8.56
C ARG A 245 -18.93 -10.22 -8.12
N VAL A 246 -18.28 -10.47 -6.98
CA VAL A 246 -17.18 -9.62 -6.51
C VAL A 246 -15.98 -9.71 -7.46
N VAL A 247 -15.63 -10.91 -7.94
CA VAL A 247 -14.55 -11.13 -8.93
C VAL A 247 -14.85 -10.42 -10.24
N ALA A 248 -16.11 -10.40 -10.70
CA ALA A 248 -16.51 -9.69 -11.91
C ALA A 248 -16.32 -8.17 -11.77
N ILE A 249 -16.76 -7.58 -10.65
CA ILE A 249 -16.53 -6.16 -10.35
C ILE A 249 -15.04 -5.85 -10.24
N GLU A 250 -14.28 -6.74 -9.58
CA GLU A 250 -12.83 -6.60 -9.46
C GLU A 250 -12.15 -6.63 -10.83
N SER A 251 -12.57 -7.54 -11.71
CA SER A 251 -12.05 -7.68 -13.06
C SER A 251 -12.40 -6.49 -13.95
N ALA A 252 -13.62 -5.95 -13.85
CA ALA A 252 -14.02 -4.72 -14.53
C ALA A 252 -13.18 -3.52 -14.07
N ALA A 253 -13.00 -3.36 -12.75
CA ALA A 253 -12.13 -2.32 -12.21
C ALA A 253 -10.69 -2.42 -12.73
N ARG A 254 -10.15 -3.65 -12.80
CA ARG A 254 -8.81 -3.91 -13.36
C ARG A 254 -8.73 -3.58 -14.86
N GLY A 255 -9.74 -3.98 -15.64
CA GLY A 255 -9.84 -3.68 -17.07
C GLY A 255 -9.85 -2.18 -17.35
N ALA A 256 -10.53 -1.40 -16.52
CA ALA A 256 -10.53 0.06 -16.56
C ALA A 256 -9.22 0.70 -16.03
N GLY A 257 -8.22 -0.09 -15.62
CA GLY A 257 -6.93 0.37 -15.13
C GLY A 257 -6.93 0.92 -13.70
N ALA A 258 -8.02 0.70 -12.94
CA ALA A 258 -8.11 1.14 -11.55
C ALA A 258 -7.19 0.32 -10.64
N ARG A 259 -6.62 0.97 -9.62
CA ARG A 259 -5.88 0.26 -8.57
C ARG A 259 -6.84 -0.25 -7.53
N ILE A 260 -6.97 -1.57 -7.48
CA ILE A 260 -7.88 -2.27 -6.59
C ILE A 260 -7.10 -3.16 -5.63
N GLN A 261 -7.55 -3.20 -4.38
CA GLN A 261 -7.09 -4.14 -3.38
C GLN A 261 -8.30 -4.91 -2.85
N SER A 262 -8.20 -6.23 -2.83
CA SER A 262 -9.22 -7.09 -2.23
C SER A 262 -9.15 -6.98 -0.70
N GLY A 263 -10.32 -7.04 -0.06
CA GLY A 263 -10.46 -7.09 1.38
C GLY A 263 -9.73 -8.31 1.94
N GLY A 264 -8.89 -8.09 2.96
CA GLY A 264 -8.31 -9.19 3.71
C GLY A 264 -9.35 -9.94 4.53
N PRO A 265 -8.99 -11.08 5.14
CA PRO A 265 -9.93 -11.92 5.90
C PRO A 265 -10.59 -11.25 7.12
N TYR A 266 -10.09 -10.09 7.53
CA TYR A 266 -10.58 -9.30 8.67
C TYR A 266 -11.22 -7.97 8.22
N SER A 267 -11.26 -7.70 6.91
CA SER A 267 -11.83 -6.47 6.37
C SER A 267 -13.36 -6.50 6.44
N ARG A 268 -13.97 -5.34 6.72
CA ARG A 268 -15.43 -5.14 6.69
C ARG A 268 -15.90 -4.55 5.34
N TRP A 269 -15.13 -4.80 4.30
CA TRP A 269 -15.28 -4.27 2.95
C TRP A 269 -14.64 -5.27 1.99
N ASP A 270 -15.17 -5.35 0.77
CA ASP A 270 -14.76 -6.38 -0.18
C ASP A 270 -13.66 -5.89 -1.11
N LEU A 271 -13.76 -4.65 -1.57
CA LEU A 271 -12.81 -4.04 -2.50
C LEU A 271 -12.49 -2.61 -2.06
N GLU A 272 -11.21 -2.22 -2.13
CA GLU A 272 -10.76 -0.84 -1.94
C GLU A 272 -10.13 -0.34 -3.24
N LEU A 273 -10.71 0.72 -3.81
CA LEU A 273 -10.22 1.37 -5.02
C LEU A 273 -9.45 2.64 -4.65
N SER A 274 -8.17 2.65 -4.99
CA SER A 274 -7.25 3.72 -4.63
C SER A 274 -7.32 4.89 -5.60
N GLY A 275 -7.56 6.11 -5.10
CA GLY A 275 -7.45 7.34 -5.89
C GLY A 275 -6.10 8.07 -5.77
N GLY A 276 -5.27 7.70 -4.80
CA GLY A 276 -3.95 8.29 -4.54
C GLY A 276 -3.51 7.97 -3.11
N PRO A 277 -2.53 8.63 -2.46
CA PRO A 277 -2.08 8.37 -1.08
C PRO A 277 -3.00 8.84 0.06
N ALA A 278 -3.82 9.87 -0.16
CA ALA A 278 -4.68 10.54 0.82
C ALA A 278 -6.16 10.09 0.76
N GLY A 279 -6.70 9.75 -0.42
CA GLY A 279 -8.09 9.27 -0.59
C GLY A 279 -8.27 7.96 -1.40
N SER A 280 -9.31 7.22 -1.05
CA SER A 280 -9.73 5.94 -1.68
C SER A 280 -11.25 5.80 -1.57
N ALA A 281 -11.83 4.79 -2.22
CA ALA A 281 -13.20 4.36 -1.96
C ALA A 281 -13.24 2.89 -1.57
N ARG A 282 -14.09 2.55 -0.61
CA ARG A 282 -14.39 1.18 -0.24
C ARG A 282 -15.74 0.78 -0.80
N LEU A 283 -15.80 -0.47 -1.27
CA LEU A 283 -16.97 -1.12 -1.81
C LEU A 283 -17.29 -2.34 -0.95
N LEU A 284 -18.56 -2.48 -0.61
CA LEU A 284 -19.15 -3.67 0.00
C LEU A 284 -20.27 -4.15 -0.91
N VAL A 285 -20.30 -5.45 -1.17
CA VAL A 285 -21.23 -6.12 -2.07
C VAL A 285 -22.08 -7.08 -1.24
N SER A 286 -23.39 -7.06 -1.47
CA SER A 286 -24.34 -8.02 -0.94
C SER A 286 -25.15 -8.57 -2.10
N VAL A 287 -25.47 -9.86 -2.07
CA VAL A 287 -26.27 -10.52 -3.11
C VAL A 287 -27.53 -11.07 -2.45
N GLU A 288 -28.68 -10.63 -2.92
CA GLU A 288 -29.99 -11.14 -2.54
C GLU A 288 -30.49 -12.09 -3.63
N GLU A 289 -30.93 -13.28 -3.22
CA GLU A 289 -31.47 -14.30 -4.13
C GLU A 289 -32.99 -14.13 -4.23
N HIS A 290 -33.51 -13.95 -5.45
CA HIS A 290 -34.94 -13.77 -5.72
C HIS A 290 -35.59 -15.01 -6.36
N GLY A 291 -34.88 -16.14 -6.37
CA GLY A 291 -35.33 -17.39 -6.96
C GLY A 291 -35.33 -17.37 -8.50
N ARG A 292 -35.51 -18.54 -9.12
CA ARG A 292 -35.42 -18.73 -10.59
C ARG A 292 -34.12 -18.18 -11.20
N GLY A 293 -33.03 -18.28 -10.44
CA GLY A 293 -31.71 -17.78 -10.81
C GLY A 293 -31.54 -16.26 -10.82
N ARG A 294 -32.55 -15.51 -10.38
CA ARG A 294 -32.51 -14.04 -10.37
C ARG A 294 -31.85 -13.53 -9.10
N GLN A 295 -30.97 -12.55 -9.25
CA GLN A 295 -30.19 -11.99 -8.16
C GLN A 295 -30.29 -10.46 -8.16
N LEU A 296 -30.39 -9.88 -6.97
CA LEU A 296 -30.22 -8.44 -6.75
C LEU A 296 -28.88 -8.21 -6.05
N VAL A 297 -27.95 -7.58 -6.76
CA VAL A 297 -26.63 -7.22 -6.23
C VAL A 297 -26.69 -5.80 -5.70
N LEU A 298 -26.56 -5.66 -4.38
CA LEU A 298 -26.52 -4.39 -3.67
C LEU A 298 -25.07 -3.99 -3.37
N CYS A 299 -24.66 -2.85 -3.91
CA CYS A 299 -23.33 -2.31 -3.73
C CYS A 299 -23.37 -1.04 -2.89
N ARG A 300 -22.59 -1.00 -1.81
CA ARG A 300 -22.38 0.20 -1.00
C ARG A 300 -20.97 0.72 -1.22
N ILE A 301 -20.86 1.93 -1.73
CA ILE A 301 -19.59 2.63 -1.98
C ILE A 301 -19.47 3.80 -1.01
N TRP A 302 -18.32 3.98 -0.37
CA TRP A 302 -18.07 5.17 0.46
C TRP A 302 -16.62 5.65 0.34
N PRO A 303 -16.40 6.98 0.40
CA PRO A 303 -15.05 7.53 0.44
C PRO A 303 -14.35 7.11 1.74
N HIS A 304 -13.06 6.87 1.64
CA HIS A 304 -12.19 6.56 2.77
C HIS A 304 -10.92 7.43 2.67
N VAL A 305 -10.83 8.39 3.58
CA VAL A 305 -9.61 9.20 3.78
C VAL A 305 -8.60 8.38 4.57
N ALA A 306 -7.35 8.38 4.11
CA ALA A 306 -6.28 7.65 4.78
C ALA A 306 -6.08 8.19 6.20
N PRO A 307 -5.94 7.34 7.24
CA PRO A 307 -5.71 7.80 8.62
C PRO A 307 -4.46 8.67 8.77
N ALA A 308 -3.46 8.51 7.91
CA ALA A 308 -2.27 9.37 7.88
C ALA A 308 -2.62 10.80 7.41
N ALA A 309 -3.43 10.93 6.36
CA ALA A 309 -3.87 12.25 5.86
C ALA A 309 -4.75 12.96 6.88
N TRP A 310 -5.69 12.26 7.52
CA TRP A 310 -6.53 12.85 8.57
C TRP A 310 -5.71 13.34 9.77
N ARG A 311 -4.77 12.52 10.27
CA ARG A 311 -3.87 12.93 11.37
C ARG A 311 -2.97 14.09 11.00
N ALA A 312 -2.40 14.08 9.79
CA ALA A 312 -1.58 15.19 9.30
C ALA A 312 -2.40 16.49 9.21
N GLY A 313 -3.62 16.44 8.67
CA GLY A 313 -4.51 17.59 8.60
C GLY A 313 -4.90 18.13 9.98
N ALA A 314 -5.23 17.25 10.93
CA ALA A 314 -5.55 17.63 12.30
C ALA A 314 -4.36 18.31 13.01
N LEU A 315 -3.15 17.76 12.84
CA LEU A 315 -1.93 18.35 13.40
C LEU A 315 -1.62 19.71 12.78
N LEU A 316 -1.66 19.82 11.45
CA LEU A 316 -1.44 21.09 10.75
C LEU A 316 -2.47 22.15 11.18
N GLY A 317 -3.74 21.76 11.33
CA GLY A 317 -4.81 22.66 11.80
C GLY A 317 -4.58 23.13 13.24
N LEU A 318 -4.15 22.23 14.14
CA LEU A 318 -3.79 22.57 15.51
C LEU A 318 -2.64 23.58 15.56
N PHE A 319 -1.58 23.34 14.78
CA PHE A 319 -0.45 24.27 14.70
C PHE A 319 -0.84 25.61 14.04
N ALA A 320 -1.71 25.61 13.04
CA ALA A 320 -2.22 26.84 12.43
C ALA A 320 -3.01 27.69 13.43
N ALA A 321 -3.88 27.05 14.23
CA ALA A 321 -4.64 27.74 15.29
C ALA A 321 -3.71 28.31 16.37
N GLY A 322 -2.69 27.56 16.79
CA GLY A 322 -1.69 28.03 17.76
C GLY A 322 -0.83 29.19 17.23
N ALA A 323 -0.42 29.14 15.96
CA ALA A 323 0.29 30.24 15.31
C ALA A 323 -0.58 31.50 15.20
N GLY A 324 -1.88 31.35 14.95
CA GLY A 324 -2.84 32.45 14.91
C GLY A 324 -3.03 33.10 16.28
N ALA A 325 -3.18 32.28 17.32
CA ALA A 325 -3.30 32.75 18.70
C ALA A 325 -2.04 33.50 19.19
N THR A 326 -0.87 33.12 18.68
CA THR A 326 0.43 33.72 19.03
C THR A 326 0.87 34.84 18.08
N GLN A 327 -0.02 35.33 17.19
CA GLN A 327 0.25 36.45 16.28
C GLN A 327 1.37 36.21 15.26
N HIS A 328 1.51 34.98 14.75
CA HIS A 328 2.39 34.63 13.63
C HIS A 328 1.59 34.46 12.32
N PRO A 329 1.27 35.55 11.59
CA PRO A 329 0.35 35.49 10.44
C PRO A 329 0.90 34.69 9.27
N LEU A 330 2.20 34.78 8.99
CA LEU A 330 2.84 34.04 7.89
C LEU A 330 2.77 32.52 8.13
N THR A 331 3.09 32.07 9.34
CA THR A 331 3.01 30.65 9.73
C THR A 331 1.57 30.15 9.67
N THR A 332 0.62 30.94 10.16
CA THR A 332 -0.81 30.64 10.09
C THR A 332 -1.28 30.45 8.64
N ALA A 333 -0.88 31.36 7.73
CA ALA A 333 -1.23 31.30 6.32
C ALA A 333 -0.64 30.05 5.64
N VAL A 334 0.65 29.75 5.88
CA VAL A 334 1.32 28.57 5.32
C VAL A 334 0.66 27.28 5.81
N LEU A 335 0.47 27.12 7.12
CA LEU A 335 -0.11 25.90 7.69
C LEU A 335 -1.57 25.72 7.28
N SER A 336 -2.37 26.78 7.27
CA SER A 336 -3.77 26.73 6.80
C SER A 336 -3.84 26.38 5.30
N GLY A 337 -2.94 26.95 4.49
CA GLY A 337 -2.81 26.59 3.08
C GLY A 337 -2.49 25.11 2.88
N LEU A 338 -1.58 24.55 3.68
CA LEU A 338 -1.27 23.12 3.65
C LEU A 338 -2.46 22.24 4.06
N VAL A 339 -3.27 22.65 5.04
CA VAL A 339 -4.53 21.96 5.40
C VAL A 339 -5.50 21.95 4.23
N VAL A 340 -5.69 23.09 3.56
CA VAL A 340 -6.59 23.21 2.40
C VAL A 340 -6.10 22.34 1.24
N VAL A 341 -4.80 22.35 0.94
CA VAL A 341 -4.21 21.50 -0.11
C VAL A 341 -4.41 20.03 0.22
N LEU A 342 -4.15 19.60 1.46
CA LEU A 342 -4.32 18.22 1.87
C LEU A 342 -5.79 17.78 1.81
N ALA A 343 -6.72 18.64 2.24
CA ALA A 343 -8.15 18.38 2.15
C ALA A 343 -8.63 18.30 0.69
N ALA A 344 -8.14 19.18 -0.19
CA ALA A 344 -8.44 19.15 -1.61
C ALA A 344 -7.91 17.87 -2.28
N LEU A 345 -6.67 17.47 -1.97
CA LEU A 345 -6.08 16.22 -2.43
C LEU A 345 -6.88 15.00 -1.95
N ALA A 346 -7.20 14.93 -0.66
CA ALA A 346 -8.00 13.84 -0.09
C ALA A 346 -9.39 13.75 -0.75
N THR A 347 -10.03 14.90 -0.98
CA THR A 347 -11.35 14.99 -1.64
C THR A 347 -11.27 14.51 -3.09
N ARG A 348 -10.29 15.01 -3.86
CA ARG A 348 -10.05 14.61 -5.25
C ARG A 348 -9.78 13.11 -5.35
N GLU A 349 -8.90 12.57 -4.50
CA GLU A 349 -8.54 11.16 -4.52
C GLU A 349 -9.67 10.25 -4.06
N CYS A 350 -10.44 10.64 -3.05
CA CYS A 350 -11.68 9.94 -2.70
C CYS A 350 -12.65 9.95 -3.89
N GLY A 351 -12.75 11.07 -4.60
CA GLY A 351 -13.59 11.21 -5.78
C GLY A 351 -13.18 10.31 -6.95
N ILE A 352 -11.88 10.17 -7.20
CA ILE A 352 -11.32 9.22 -8.17
C ILE A 352 -11.67 7.78 -7.78
N GLY A 353 -11.47 7.42 -6.50
CA GLY A 353 -11.82 6.09 -6.00
C GLY A 353 -13.31 5.77 -6.16
N VAL A 354 -14.18 6.73 -5.83
CA VAL A 354 -15.64 6.57 -5.97
C VAL A 354 -16.04 6.44 -7.43
N ALA A 355 -15.46 7.24 -8.34
CA ALA A 355 -15.72 7.14 -9.77
C ALA A 355 -15.33 5.75 -10.32
N ALA A 356 -14.13 5.27 -9.98
CA ALA A 356 -13.67 3.95 -10.38
C ALA A 356 -14.59 2.84 -9.83
N ALA A 357 -15.03 2.94 -8.57
CA ALA A 357 -15.89 1.94 -7.96
C ALA A 357 -17.27 1.89 -8.62
N ARG A 358 -17.82 3.06 -8.96
CA ARG A 358 -19.10 3.16 -9.67
C ARG A 358 -19.00 2.62 -11.09
N ALA A 359 -17.94 2.98 -11.81
CA ALA A 359 -17.70 2.49 -13.17
C ALA A 359 -17.56 0.96 -13.19
N ALA A 360 -16.75 0.39 -12.28
CA ALA A 360 -16.56 -1.05 -12.20
C ALA A 360 -17.85 -1.82 -11.90
N VAL A 361 -18.68 -1.29 -10.99
CA VAL A 361 -20.00 -1.89 -10.71
C VAL A 361 -20.87 -1.81 -11.96
N LEU A 362 -21.01 -0.63 -12.59
CA LEU A 362 -21.84 -0.46 -13.79
C LEU A 362 -21.39 -1.30 -14.99
N GLU A 363 -20.09 -1.44 -15.19
CA GLU A 363 -19.50 -2.24 -16.27
C GLU A 363 -19.65 -3.74 -16.04
N SER A 364 -19.70 -4.19 -14.78
CA SER A 364 -19.98 -5.60 -14.46
C SER A 364 -21.44 -6.03 -14.71
N ALA A 365 -22.34 -5.07 -14.97
CA ALA A 365 -23.73 -5.39 -15.29
C ALA A 365 -23.83 -6.04 -16.67
N GLU A 366 -24.58 -7.16 -16.76
CA GLU A 366 -24.88 -7.76 -18.07
C GLU A 366 -25.62 -6.74 -18.96
N PRO A 367 -25.35 -6.71 -20.28
CA PRO A 367 -26.10 -5.87 -21.20
C PRO A 367 -27.58 -6.27 -21.16
N GLN A 368 -28.42 -5.37 -20.64
CA GLN A 368 -29.87 -5.59 -20.56
C GLN A 368 -30.44 -5.90 -21.95
N ARG A 369 -30.80 -7.15 -22.20
CA ARG A 369 -31.87 -7.47 -23.17
C ARG A 369 -33.20 -7.32 -22.44
N SER A 370 -33.69 -6.10 -22.35
CA SER A 370 -35.01 -5.80 -21.80
C SER A 370 -36.11 -6.55 -22.58
N PRO A 371 -37.00 -7.33 -21.93
CA PRO A 371 -38.22 -7.80 -22.57
C PRO A 371 -39.47 -6.96 -22.21
N HIS A 372 -39.36 -5.87 -21.43
CA HIS A 372 -40.55 -5.08 -21.09
C HIS A 372 -40.32 -3.56 -21.09
N PRO A 373 -41.15 -2.77 -21.80
CA PRO A 373 -41.14 -1.32 -21.72
C PRO A 373 -41.99 -0.89 -20.52
N ALA A 374 -41.34 -0.39 -19.46
CA ALA A 374 -41.82 0.70 -18.60
C ALA A 374 -41.02 0.74 -17.28
N ARG A 375 -39.95 1.54 -17.27
CA ARG A 375 -39.60 2.55 -16.25
C ARG A 375 -38.11 2.89 -16.38
N PRO A 376 -37.75 4.09 -16.84
CA PRO A 376 -36.39 4.58 -16.72
C PRO A 376 -36.20 5.10 -15.30
N THR A 377 -35.53 4.35 -14.43
CA THR A 377 -34.83 4.95 -13.29
C THR A 377 -33.68 4.07 -12.87
N ALA A 378 -32.46 4.49 -13.25
CA ALA A 378 -31.34 4.37 -12.34
C ALA A 378 -31.76 5.07 -11.04
N PHE A 379 -32.17 4.32 -10.02
CA PHE A 379 -32.39 4.89 -8.70
C PHE A 379 -31.02 5.25 -8.09
N VAL A 380 -30.53 6.43 -8.43
CA VAL A 380 -29.65 7.18 -7.54
C VAL A 380 -30.53 7.57 -6.35
N ALA A 381 -30.41 6.85 -5.24
CA ALA A 381 -31.09 7.25 -4.01
C ALA A 381 -30.67 8.69 -3.68
N ALA A 382 -31.62 9.61 -3.81
CA ALA A 382 -31.50 10.99 -3.41
C ALA A 382 -31.27 11.09 -1.89
N GLU A 383 -30.64 12.20 -1.52
CA GLU A 383 -30.28 12.64 -0.19
C GLU A 383 -31.32 12.29 0.88
N GLY A 384 -30.96 11.35 1.75
CA GLY A 384 -31.57 11.23 3.07
C GLY A 384 -30.80 12.11 4.05
N THR A 385 -31.22 13.36 4.18
CA THR A 385 -31.02 14.16 5.39
C THR A 385 -31.68 13.42 6.54
N THR A 386 -30.89 12.95 7.51
CA THR A 386 -31.41 12.60 8.82
C THR A 386 -30.52 13.24 9.87
N ARG A 387 -31.19 14.02 10.72
CA ARG A 387 -30.74 14.72 11.92
C ARG A 387 -29.95 13.83 12.88
#